data_AF-J9GND1-F1
#
_entry.id   AF-J9GND1-F1
#
_cell.length_a   1.000
_cell.length_b   1.000
_cell.length_c   1.000
_cell.angle_alpha   90.00
_cell.angle_beta   90.00
_cell.angle_gamma   90.00
#
_symmetry.space_group_name_H-M   'P 1'
#
loop_
_entity.id
_entity.type
_entity.pdbx_description
1 polymer ?
#
loop_
_entity_poly.entity_id
_entity_poly.type
_entity_poly.pdbx_seq_one_letter_code
_entity_poly.pdbx_strand_id
1 'polypeptide(L)'
;MAFFLTTAVLGIVVPLLTKAKDQTEKSDQAALKRWPIGLLTAAVAVAGINLYATQTQDNTIRTARMQLHILNGDIAALVEDGLEAPQPSRSVAAYYAIGLLYTDRLLDDLFNISYHYPDIQLKDVDGSGEYGIFNADCNFFTGLINPSYRCAMDQVVMNGPRLYYLKRMAICAIANQEKELAKKYLNIIRQVPLENDFVAYYEPMAEQPELAQQDLVINKVMQLYPQEQQFEQHYRNPTFLGYNVGVLQGTNQALAPSIAACLYSKDLPNMAQRAIQLKQLRPALPLPVMEALSIFSRKNPGILNYFPELNPEAQFPHAAVANVNNFFITIQNHFEEKYNHAPDWRQRMAQELKNGIDSDLRELLLKDWKGHYCYYYYCENIKPKQNTQKEKSEVN
;
A
#
# COMPACT_ATOMS: atom_id res chain seq x y z
N MET A 1 -0.28 28.17 -6.17
CA MET A 1 0.44 29.19 -6.96
C MET A 1 0.37 30.61 -6.37
N ALA A 2 -0.78 31.12 -5.91
CA ALA A 2 -0.91 32.51 -5.43
C ALA A 2 -0.03 32.87 -4.20
N PHE A 3 0.21 31.92 -3.29
CA PHE A 3 1.08 32.11 -2.11
C PHE A 3 2.59 32.18 -2.45
N PHE A 4 3.01 31.55 -3.56
CA PHE A 4 4.40 31.59 -4.04
C PHE A 4 4.72 32.90 -4.74
N LEU A 5 3.78 33.44 -5.52
CA LEU A 5 3.93 34.75 -6.16
C LEU A 5 4.01 35.87 -5.12
N THR A 6 3.20 35.82 -4.07
CA THR A 6 3.21 36.84 -3.01
C THR A 6 4.50 36.83 -2.18
N THR A 7 5.04 35.66 -1.83
CA THR A 7 6.30 35.55 -1.07
C THR A 7 7.54 35.89 -1.90
N ALA A 8 7.58 35.47 -3.18
CA ALA A 8 8.66 35.85 -4.10
C ALA A 8 8.63 37.35 -4.44
N VAL A 9 7.44 37.94 -4.62
CA VAL A 9 7.29 39.39 -4.85
C VAL A 9 7.70 40.17 -3.60
N LEU A 10 7.35 39.74 -2.39
CA LEU A 10 7.81 40.38 -1.15
C LEU A 10 9.34 40.28 -0.97
N GLY A 11 9.95 39.14 -1.33
CA GLY A 11 11.40 38.94 -1.26
C GLY A 11 12.23 39.76 -2.26
N ILE A 12 11.63 40.18 -3.39
CA ILE A 12 12.30 40.97 -4.44
C ILE A 12 11.98 42.47 -4.29
N VAL A 13 10.72 42.82 -3.99
CA VAL A 13 10.25 44.21 -3.97
C VAL A 13 10.71 44.95 -2.71
N VAL A 14 10.76 44.28 -1.55
CA VAL A 14 11.22 44.91 -0.29
C VAL A 14 12.71 45.34 -0.36
N PRO A 15 13.67 44.52 -0.86
CA PRO A 15 15.05 44.97 -1.03
C PRO A 15 15.24 46.03 -2.12
N LEU A 16 14.38 46.07 -3.15
CA LEU A 16 14.42 47.11 -4.19
C LEU A 16 13.89 48.45 -3.67
N LEU A 17 12.83 48.43 -2.85
CA LEU A 17 12.28 49.63 -2.22
C LEU A 17 13.20 50.20 -1.12
N THR A 18 13.94 49.36 -0.40
CA THR A 18 14.95 49.83 0.57
C THR A 18 16.20 50.35 -0.11
N LYS A 19 16.65 49.77 -1.24
CA LYS A 19 17.73 50.34 -2.07
C LYS A 19 17.35 51.66 -2.74
N ALA A 20 16.09 51.85 -3.12
CA ALA A 20 15.64 53.09 -3.75
C ALA A 20 15.54 54.27 -2.77
N LYS A 21 15.47 53.99 -1.46
CA LYS A 21 15.37 55.02 -0.41
C LYS A 21 16.74 55.48 0.15
N ASP A 22 17.81 54.73 -0.14
CA ASP A 22 19.16 54.92 0.45
C ASP A 22 20.07 55.87 -0.36
N GLN A 23 19.53 56.67 -1.30
CA GLN A 23 20.33 57.65 -2.06
C GLN A 23 20.32 59.07 -1.49
N THR A 24 19.73 59.30 -0.32
CA THR A 24 19.81 60.61 0.35
C THR A 24 20.14 60.44 1.83
N GLU A 25 21.41 60.71 2.14
CA GLU A 25 21.97 61.26 3.39
C GLU A 25 23.22 60.51 3.88
N LYS A 26 24.35 61.22 3.83
CA LYS A 26 25.57 60.90 4.56
C LYS A 26 25.32 61.24 6.03
N SER A 27 25.44 60.26 6.92
CA SER A 27 25.78 60.48 8.33
C SER A 27 26.42 59.23 8.90
N ASP A 28 27.66 59.38 9.36
CA ASP A 28 28.27 58.49 10.34
C ASP A 28 27.36 58.37 11.57
N GLN A 29 27.45 57.23 12.26
CA GLN A 29 26.67 56.83 13.44
C GLN A 29 25.29 56.21 13.17
N ALA A 30 25.30 54.98 12.67
CA ALA A 30 24.30 53.97 13.07
C ALA A 30 24.77 52.58 12.61
N ALA A 31 25.59 51.92 13.42
CA ALA A 31 25.69 50.47 13.42
C ALA A 31 24.37 49.86 13.99
N LEU A 32 23.22 50.32 13.48
CA LEU A 32 21.92 49.72 13.72
C LEU A 32 21.87 48.42 12.92
N LYS A 33 22.33 47.35 13.58
CA LYS A 33 21.76 46.00 13.54
C LYS A 33 20.98 45.73 12.25
N ARG A 34 21.69 45.62 11.12
CA ARG A 34 21.13 45.10 9.86
C ARG A 34 20.76 43.65 10.14
N TRP A 35 19.53 43.42 10.64
CA TRP A 35 18.94 42.10 10.68
C TRP A 35 19.13 41.51 9.29
N PRO A 36 19.63 40.27 9.16
CA PRO A 36 19.94 39.72 7.87
C PRO A 36 18.64 39.30 7.21
N ILE A 37 17.84 40.28 6.78
CA ILE A 37 16.54 40.10 6.14
C ILE A 37 16.70 39.16 4.94
N GLY A 38 17.82 39.23 4.22
CA GLY A 38 18.18 38.30 3.14
C GLY A 38 18.30 36.83 3.59
N LEU A 39 18.96 36.57 4.73
CA LEU A 39 19.02 35.21 5.30
C LEU A 39 17.66 34.74 5.79
N LEU A 40 16.88 35.64 6.40
CA LEU A 40 15.53 35.33 6.88
C LEU A 40 14.58 35.01 5.71
N THR A 41 14.64 35.77 4.63
CA THR A 41 13.86 35.48 3.41
C THR A 41 14.29 34.19 2.75
N ALA A 42 15.59 33.89 2.70
CA ALA A 42 16.08 32.62 2.15
C ALA A 42 15.63 31.43 3.03
N ALA A 43 15.71 31.56 4.35
CA ALA A 43 15.25 30.55 5.29
C ALA A 43 13.74 30.29 5.16
N VAL A 44 12.92 31.36 5.06
CA VAL A 44 11.47 31.24 4.85
C VAL A 44 11.15 30.62 3.49
N ALA A 45 11.87 30.98 2.43
CA ALA A 45 11.67 30.38 1.10
C ALA A 45 12.02 28.90 1.09
N VAL A 46 13.16 28.50 1.67
CA VAL A 46 13.56 27.10 1.79
C VAL A 46 12.57 26.32 2.66
N ALA A 47 12.15 26.88 3.81
CA ALA A 47 11.13 26.27 4.66
C ALA A 47 9.80 26.10 3.93
N GLY A 48 9.37 27.12 3.17
CA GLY A 48 8.14 27.07 2.37
C GLY A 48 8.20 26.04 1.25
N ILE A 49 9.32 25.93 0.54
CA ILE A 49 9.54 24.89 -0.48
C ILE A 49 9.57 23.50 0.16
N ASN A 50 10.26 23.35 1.30
CA ASN A 50 10.34 22.08 2.01
C ASN A 50 8.95 21.64 2.48
N LEU A 51 8.20 22.52 3.15
CA LEU A 51 6.82 22.26 3.57
C LEU A 51 5.90 21.92 2.40
N TYR A 52 6.01 22.66 1.29
CA TYR A 52 5.23 22.38 0.09
C TYR A 52 5.59 21.01 -0.50
N ALA A 53 6.88 20.69 -0.61
CA ALA A 53 7.33 19.40 -1.11
C ALA A 53 6.88 18.26 -0.20
N THR A 54 7.03 18.38 1.12
CA THR A 54 6.61 17.34 2.07
C THR A 54 5.10 17.14 2.10
N GLN A 55 4.31 18.20 1.94
CA GLN A 55 2.85 18.07 1.93
C GLN A 55 2.30 17.54 0.60
N THR A 56 2.88 17.94 -0.53
CA THR A 56 2.37 17.54 -1.86
C THR A 56 2.93 16.21 -2.36
N GLN A 57 4.12 15.82 -1.89
CA GLN A 57 4.82 14.60 -2.30
C GLN A 57 4.98 13.60 -1.16
N ASP A 58 4.17 13.70 -0.09
CA ASP A 58 4.25 12.83 1.10
C ASP A 58 4.27 11.35 0.70
N ASN A 59 3.32 10.91 -0.13
CA ASN A 59 3.27 9.53 -0.63
C ASN A 59 4.51 9.12 -1.44
N THR A 60 5.08 10.03 -2.24
CA THR A 60 6.29 9.76 -3.04
C THR A 60 7.51 9.61 -2.12
N ILE A 61 7.66 10.50 -1.13
CA ILE A 61 8.75 10.47 -0.14
C ILE A 61 8.64 9.20 0.71
N ARG A 62 7.45 8.87 1.21
CA ARG A 62 7.19 7.64 1.97
C ARG A 62 7.49 6.39 1.17
N THR A 63 7.04 6.33 -0.09
CA THR A 63 7.33 5.19 -0.96
C THR A 63 8.84 4.98 -1.14
N ALA A 64 9.60 6.07 -1.36
CA ALA A 64 11.06 5.99 -1.47
C ALA A 64 11.72 5.55 -0.15
N ARG A 65 11.21 6.03 1.00
CA ARG A 65 11.65 5.60 2.34
C ARG A 65 11.38 4.10 2.55
N MET A 66 10.20 3.62 2.21
CA MET A 66 9.82 2.21 2.28
C MET A 66 10.71 1.31 1.40
N GLN A 67 11.05 1.76 0.18
CA GLN A 67 12.03 1.05 -0.66
C GLN A 67 13.41 0.98 -0.01
N LEU A 68 13.84 2.04 0.66
CA LEU A 68 15.10 2.05 1.41
C LEU A 68 15.06 1.07 2.61
N HIS A 69 13.95 1.02 3.34
CA HIS A 69 13.75 0.02 4.41
C HIS A 69 13.91 -1.41 3.89
N ILE A 70 13.34 -1.73 2.72
CA ILE A 70 13.53 -3.04 2.08
C ILE A 70 15.00 -3.31 1.77
N LEU A 71 15.71 -2.34 1.19
CA LEU A 71 17.13 -2.50 0.84
C LEU A 71 18.03 -2.68 2.07
N ASN A 72 17.65 -2.08 3.19
CA ASN A 72 18.38 -2.16 4.46
C ASN A 72 17.94 -3.37 5.32
N GLY A 73 16.96 -4.16 4.87
CA GLY A 73 16.42 -5.31 5.62
C GLY A 73 15.47 -4.93 6.76
N ASP A 74 15.10 -3.65 6.90
CA ASP A 74 14.22 -3.14 7.94
C ASP A 74 12.73 -3.21 7.52
N ILE A 75 12.29 -4.41 7.17
CA ILE A 75 10.97 -4.65 6.57
C ILE A 75 9.82 -4.37 7.56
N ALA A 76 10.09 -4.49 8.87
CA ALA A 76 9.09 -4.21 9.90
C ALA A 76 8.67 -2.73 9.94
N ALA A 77 9.59 -1.81 9.63
CA ALA A 77 9.31 -0.37 9.61
C ALA A 77 8.27 0.04 8.55
N LEU A 78 8.05 -0.79 7.52
CA LEU A 78 7.00 -0.57 6.51
C LEU A 78 5.60 -0.46 7.12
N VAL A 79 5.36 -1.11 8.28
CA VAL A 79 4.08 -1.06 8.97
C VAL A 79 3.81 0.34 9.54
N GLU A 80 4.82 0.94 10.19
CA GLU A 80 4.71 2.29 10.76
C GLU A 80 4.53 3.32 9.65
N ASP A 81 5.32 3.22 8.57
CA ASP A 81 5.24 4.09 7.40
C ASP A 81 3.84 4.12 6.77
N GLY A 82 3.17 2.96 6.71
CA GLY A 82 1.81 2.85 6.20
C GLY A 82 0.75 3.43 7.13
N LEU A 83 0.91 3.25 8.45
CA LEU A 83 -0.02 3.77 9.46
C LEU A 83 0.06 5.29 9.62
N GLU A 84 1.25 5.86 9.46
CA GLU A 84 1.47 7.31 9.51
C GLU A 84 0.88 8.06 8.31
N ALA A 85 0.65 7.37 7.18
CA ALA A 85 0.13 7.98 5.97
C ALA A 85 -1.37 8.31 6.13
N PRO A 86 -1.79 9.59 6.15
CA PRO A 86 -3.19 9.94 6.38
C PRO A 86 -4.11 9.42 5.28
N GLN A 87 -3.62 9.50 4.03
CA GLN A 87 -4.26 8.98 2.85
C GLN A 87 -3.20 8.30 1.96
N PRO A 88 -2.91 7.01 2.20
CA PRO A 88 -1.83 6.32 1.52
C PRO A 88 -2.14 6.16 0.04
N SER A 89 -1.08 6.13 -0.76
CA SER A 89 -1.20 5.70 -2.15
C SER A 89 -1.22 4.19 -2.32
N ARG A 90 -1.34 3.72 -3.57
CA ARG A 90 -1.23 2.29 -3.88
C ARG A 90 0.14 1.77 -3.45
N SER A 91 1.20 2.47 -3.83
CA SER A 91 2.56 2.04 -3.45
C SER A 91 2.75 1.96 -1.94
N VAL A 92 2.26 2.94 -1.17
CA VAL A 92 2.33 2.90 0.30
C VAL A 92 1.53 1.73 0.86
N ALA A 93 0.30 1.50 0.38
CA ALA A 93 -0.50 0.35 0.79
C ALA A 93 0.13 -1.00 0.42
N ALA A 94 0.85 -1.07 -0.71
CA ALA A 94 1.59 -2.26 -1.14
C ALA A 94 2.71 -2.61 -0.17
N TYR A 95 3.54 -1.63 0.16
CA TYR A 95 4.66 -1.82 1.09
C TYR A 95 4.17 -2.06 2.52
N TYR A 96 3.08 -1.41 2.94
CA TYR A 96 2.40 -1.70 4.20
C TYR A 96 2.00 -3.18 4.29
N ALA A 97 1.38 -3.71 3.23
CA ALA A 97 0.99 -5.11 3.17
C ALA A 97 2.19 -6.07 3.21
N ILE A 98 3.31 -5.71 2.57
CA ILE A 98 4.58 -6.46 2.68
C ILE A 98 5.07 -6.48 4.12
N GLY A 99 5.08 -5.33 4.80
CA GLY A 99 5.46 -5.23 6.21
C GLY A 99 4.60 -6.13 7.09
N LEU A 100 3.28 -6.06 6.93
CA LEU A 100 2.35 -6.89 7.70
C LEU A 100 2.52 -8.39 7.43
N LEU A 101 2.78 -8.79 6.18
CA LEU A 101 3.07 -10.18 5.82
C LEU A 101 4.38 -10.64 6.48
N TYR A 102 5.42 -9.81 6.43
CA TYR A 102 6.70 -10.12 7.05
C TYR A 102 6.62 -10.21 8.58
N THR A 103 5.72 -9.46 9.21
CA THR A 103 5.53 -9.48 10.68
C THR A 103 4.39 -10.40 11.15
N ASP A 104 3.80 -11.20 10.27
CA ASP A 104 2.67 -12.13 10.59
C ASP A 104 1.42 -11.43 11.15
N ARG A 105 1.21 -10.17 10.78
CA ARG A 105 0.09 -9.31 11.22
C ARG A 105 -0.93 -9.05 10.11
N LEU A 106 -0.75 -9.68 8.96
CA LEU A 106 -1.49 -9.39 7.74
C LEU A 106 -3.00 -9.48 7.90
N LEU A 107 -3.53 -10.51 8.53
CA LEU A 107 -4.98 -10.68 8.67
C LEU A 107 -5.60 -9.83 9.77
N ASP A 108 -4.78 -9.33 10.69
CA ASP A 108 -5.22 -8.53 11.82
C ASP A 108 -5.30 -7.05 11.42
N ASP A 109 -4.30 -6.55 10.70
CA ASP A 109 -4.10 -5.10 10.54
C ASP A 109 -4.28 -4.57 9.12
N LEU A 110 -4.52 -5.41 8.10
CA LEU A 110 -4.59 -4.98 6.70
C LEU A 110 -5.51 -3.76 6.49
N PHE A 111 -6.64 -3.71 7.19
CA PHE A 111 -7.66 -2.68 7.01
C PHE A 111 -7.46 -1.44 7.90
N ASN A 112 -6.33 -1.32 8.61
CA ASN A 112 -6.01 -0.17 9.46
C ASN A 112 -5.54 1.07 8.69
N ILE A 113 -5.49 1.00 7.36
CA ILE A 113 -5.21 2.13 6.47
C ILE A 113 -6.42 2.43 5.57
N SER A 114 -6.48 3.63 5.00
CA SER A 114 -7.50 3.93 3.98
C SER A 114 -7.11 3.30 2.64
N TYR A 115 -8.10 2.76 1.93
CA TYR A 115 -7.93 2.22 0.58
C TYR A 115 -8.46 3.19 -0.50
N HIS A 116 -8.80 4.42 -0.07
CA HIS A 116 -9.20 5.50 -0.95
C HIS A 116 -7.98 6.25 -1.48
N TYR A 117 -7.34 5.67 -2.48
CA TYR A 117 -6.07 6.16 -3.00
C TYR A 117 -6.20 7.54 -3.67
N PRO A 118 -5.32 8.51 -3.34
CA PRO A 118 -5.25 9.77 -4.03
C PRO A 118 -4.63 9.59 -5.42
N ASP A 119 -4.88 10.55 -6.31
CA ASP A 119 -4.13 10.64 -7.56
C ASP A 119 -2.72 11.16 -7.28
N ILE A 120 -1.70 10.40 -7.70
CA ILE A 120 -0.30 10.84 -7.60
C ILE A 120 0.18 11.33 -8.95
N GLN A 121 0.90 12.44 -8.91
CA GLN A 121 1.61 12.97 -10.06
C GLN A 121 2.95 12.25 -10.23
N LEU A 122 2.92 11.07 -10.86
CA LEU A 122 4.11 10.38 -11.32
C LEU A 122 4.35 10.67 -12.80
N LYS A 123 5.63 10.84 -13.17
CA LYS A 123 6.02 10.83 -14.59
C LYS A 123 5.96 9.38 -15.08
N ASP A 124 4.85 9.03 -15.71
CA ASP A 124 4.63 7.71 -16.27
C ASP A 124 5.38 7.58 -17.62
N VAL A 125 6.44 6.78 -17.64
CA VAL A 125 7.29 6.57 -18.83
C VAL A 125 6.87 5.31 -19.59
N ASP A 126 6.40 4.28 -18.88
CA ASP A 126 6.08 2.95 -19.40
C ASP A 126 4.59 2.61 -19.38
N GLY A 127 3.74 3.50 -18.89
CA GLY A 127 2.29 3.30 -18.77
C GLY A 127 1.87 2.48 -17.55
N SER A 128 2.81 2.11 -16.68
CA SER A 128 2.55 1.28 -15.49
C SER A 128 2.06 2.08 -14.30
N GLY A 129 2.24 3.41 -14.30
CA GLY A 129 1.92 4.28 -13.18
C GLY A 129 2.60 3.82 -11.88
N GLU A 130 1.83 3.64 -10.81
CA GLU A 130 2.37 3.16 -9.53
C GLU A 130 2.78 1.69 -9.55
N TYR A 131 2.20 0.85 -10.42
CA TYR A 131 2.44 -0.60 -10.40
C TYR A 131 3.88 -0.97 -10.74
N GLY A 132 4.56 -0.18 -11.57
CA GLY A 132 5.99 -0.37 -11.86
C GLY A 132 6.88 -0.22 -10.63
N ILE A 133 6.41 0.47 -9.59
CA ILE A 133 7.18 0.74 -8.37
C ILE A 133 7.24 -0.50 -7.47
N PHE A 134 6.10 -1.12 -7.17
CA PHE A 134 6.00 -2.12 -6.10
C PHE A 134 5.80 -3.56 -6.60
N ASN A 135 5.41 -3.80 -7.86
CA ASN A 135 5.06 -5.15 -8.33
C ASN A 135 6.18 -6.18 -8.14
N ALA A 136 7.42 -5.80 -8.42
CA ALA A 136 8.56 -6.70 -8.23
C ALA A 136 8.69 -7.14 -6.76
N ASP A 137 8.58 -6.19 -5.83
CA ASP A 137 8.66 -6.49 -4.40
C ASP A 137 7.46 -7.26 -3.90
N CYS A 138 6.24 -6.88 -4.30
CA CYS A 138 5.03 -7.62 -3.93
C CYS A 138 5.13 -9.08 -4.38
N ASN A 139 5.52 -9.32 -5.64
CA ASN A 139 5.74 -10.67 -6.15
C ASN A 139 6.77 -11.41 -5.28
N PHE A 140 7.93 -10.79 -5.02
CA PHE A 140 9.00 -11.42 -4.24
C PHE A 140 8.50 -11.80 -2.84
N PHE A 141 7.93 -10.86 -2.10
CA PHE A 141 7.48 -11.09 -0.73
C PHE A 141 6.30 -12.04 -0.63
N THR A 142 5.54 -12.25 -1.71
CA THR A 142 4.50 -13.28 -1.76
C THR A 142 5.00 -14.66 -2.18
N GLY A 143 6.29 -14.86 -2.48
CA GLY A 143 6.82 -16.16 -2.92
C GLY A 143 6.87 -16.35 -4.44
N LEU A 144 6.50 -15.33 -5.22
CA LEU A 144 6.55 -15.34 -6.69
C LEU A 144 7.91 -14.84 -7.20
N ILE A 145 8.95 -15.66 -7.02
CA ILE A 145 10.32 -15.27 -7.36
C ILE A 145 10.49 -14.98 -8.87
N ASN A 146 9.94 -15.83 -9.74
CA ASN A 146 10.03 -15.64 -11.19
C ASN A 146 9.25 -14.43 -11.71
N PRO A 147 7.98 -14.21 -11.32
CA PRO A 147 7.28 -12.96 -11.65
C PRO A 147 7.97 -11.71 -11.11
N SER A 148 8.55 -11.78 -9.90
CA SER A 148 9.35 -10.68 -9.34
C SER A 148 10.53 -10.33 -10.23
N TYR A 149 11.30 -11.35 -10.62
CA TYR A 149 12.43 -11.20 -11.52
C TYR A 149 12.00 -10.58 -12.85
N ARG A 150 10.92 -11.08 -13.45
CA ARG A 150 10.36 -10.52 -14.70
C ARG A 150 9.99 -9.05 -14.54
N CYS A 151 9.23 -8.69 -13.50
CA CYS A 151 8.86 -7.30 -13.25
C CYS A 151 10.08 -6.39 -13.05
N ALA A 152 11.11 -6.85 -12.35
CA ALA A 152 12.35 -6.10 -12.17
C ALA A 152 13.12 -5.94 -13.50
N MET A 153 13.17 -6.98 -14.32
CA MET A 153 13.78 -6.96 -15.65
C MET A 153 13.04 -6.02 -16.60
N ASP A 154 11.70 -6.07 -16.64
CA ASP A 154 10.86 -5.18 -17.43
C ASP A 154 11.16 -3.71 -17.09
N GLN A 155 11.31 -3.38 -15.81
CA GLN A 155 11.68 -2.04 -15.37
C GLN A 155 13.08 -1.62 -15.83
N VAL A 156 14.06 -2.53 -15.79
CA VAL A 156 15.42 -2.25 -16.30
C VAL A 156 15.43 -2.04 -17.81
N VAL A 157 14.64 -2.81 -18.57
CA VAL A 157 14.57 -2.71 -20.03
C VAL A 157 13.83 -1.45 -20.46
N MET A 158 12.66 -1.18 -19.87
CA MET A 158 11.79 -0.07 -20.29
C MET A 158 12.28 1.29 -19.80
N ASN A 159 12.82 1.34 -18.58
CA ASN A 159 13.15 2.59 -17.90
C ASN A 159 14.67 2.79 -17.69
N GLY A 160 15.49 1.89 -18.24
CA GLY A 160 16.94 1.90 -18.12
C GLY A 160 17.47 1.21 -16.84
N PRO A 161 18.79 0.96 -16.77
CA PRO A 161 19.39 0.26 -15.64
C PRO A 161 19.25 1.06 -14.35
N ARG A 162 18.54 0.49 -13.39
CA ARG A 162 18.35 1.04 -12.03
C ARG A 162 18.87 0.03 -11.01
N LEU A 163 19.70 0.52 -10.10
CA LEU A 163 20.35 -0.29 -9.07
C LEU A 163 19.34 -1.07 -8.22
N TYR A 164 18.22 -0.45 -7.87
CA TYR A 164 17.14 -1.09 -7.11
C TYR A 164 16.69 -2.42 -7.74
N TYR A 165 16.37 -2.42 -9.03
CA TYR A 165 15.90 -3.62 -9.73
C TYR A 165 17.03 -4.61 -10.03
N LEU A 166 18.27 -4.13 -10.23
CA LEU A 166 19.44 -5.01 -10.32
C LEU A 166 19.64 -5.82 -9.03
N LYS A 167 19.52 -5.17 -7.86
CA LYS A 167 19.57 -5.84 -6.56
C LYS A 167 18.43 -6.86 -6.42
N ARG A 168 17.19 -6.50 -6.77
CA ARG A 168 16.06 -7.43 -6.76
C ARG A 168 16.28 -8.65 -7.67
N MET A 169 16.80 -8.45 -8.89
CA MET A 169 17.13 -9.55 -9.80
C MET A 169 18.24 -10.46 -9.24
N ALA A 170 19.27 -9.89 -8.59
CA ALA A 170 20.31 -10.68 -7.93
C ALA A 170 19.74 -11.56 -6.81
N ILE A 171 18.87 -11.00 -5.95
CA ILE A 171 18.22 -11.74 -4.87
C ILE A 171 17.30 -12.84 -5.43
N CYS A 172 16.54 -12.56 -6.49
CA CYS A 172 15.72 -13.57 -7.16
C CYS A 172 16.56 -14.72 -7.73
N ALA A 173 17.68 -14.41 -8.40
CA ALA A 173 18.59 -15.44 -8.93
C ALA A 173 19.20 -16.29 -7.81
N ILE A 174 19.54 -15.69 -6.66
CA ILE A 174 20.00 -16.42 -5.47
C ILE A 174 18.90 -17.34 -4.94
N ALA A 175 17.68 -16.83 -4.78
CA ALA A 175 16.56 -17.62 -4.27
C ALA A 175 16.17 -18.79 -5.21
N ASN A 176 16.36 -18.62 -6.52
CA ASN A 176 16.20 -19.67 -7.54
C ASN A 176 17.40 -20.61 -7.67
N GLN A 177 18.49 -20.38 -6.93
CA GLN A 177 19.74 -21.16 -7.02
C GLN A 177 20.44 -21.05 -8.39
N GLU A 178 20.25 -19.93 -9.09
CA GLU A 178 20.83 -19.63 -10.40
C GLU A 178 22.21 -18.96 -10.26
N LYS A 179 23.19 -19.74 -9.79
CA LYS A 179 24.54 -19.28 -9.43
C LYS A 179 25.19 -18.32 -10.43
N GLU A 180 25.31 -18.71 -11.70
CA GLU A 180 26.01 -17.90 -12.70
C GLU A 180 25.26 -16.59 -13.01
N LEU A 181 23.93 -16.62 -12.94
CA LEU A 181 23.10 -15.43 -13.14
C LEU A 181 23.22 -14.47 -11.95
N ALA A 182 23.18 -15.00 -10.72
CA ALA A 182 23.41 -14.23 -9.50
C ALA A 182 24.78 -13.54 -9.53
N LYS A 183 25.85 -14.27 -9.88
CA LYS A 183 27.21 -13.73 -10.04
C LYS A 183 27.26 -12.61 -11.06
N LYS A 184 26.60 -12.77 -12.21
CA LYS A 184 26.55 -11.73 -13.24
C LYS A 184 25.98 -10.43 -12.68
N TYR A 185 24.86 -10.48 -11.95
CA TYR A 185 24.27 -9.29 -11.36
C TYR A 185 25.13 -8.69 -10.24
N LEU A 186 25.66 -9.51 -9.34
CA LEU A 186 26.54 -9.05 -8.27
C LEU A 186 27.82 -8.39 -8.81
N ASN A 187 28.38 -8.90 -9.91
CA ASN A 187 29.52 -8.27 -10.59
C ASN A 187 29.19 -6.90 -11.18
N ILE A 188 27.98 -6.70 -11.72
CA ILE A 188 27.52 -5.38 -12.18
C ILE A 188 27.35 -4.44 -10.99
N ILE A 189 26.71 -4.91 -9.91
CA ILE A 189 26.43 -4.12 -8.71
C ILE A 189 27.74 -3.70 -8.02
N ARG A 190 28.76 -4.56 -7.97
CA ARG A 190 30.08 -4.26 -7.40
C ARG A 190 30.78 -3.06 -8.04
N GLN A 191 30.46 -2.76 -9.29
CA GLN A 191 31.04 -1.60 -10.00
C GLN A 191 30.38 -0.28 -9.61
N VAL A 192 29.25 -0.32 -8.90
CA VAL A 192 28.54 0.87 -8.42
C VAL A 192 29.15 1.33 -7.10
N PRO A 193 29.51 2.61 -6.94
CA PRO A 193 30.04 3.13 -5.69
C PRO A 193 29.10 2.86 -4.50
N LEU A 194 29.68 2.56 -3.35
CA LEU A 194 28.98 2.32 -2.06
C LEU A 194 28.13 1.03 -2.00
N GLU A 195 28.29 0.11 -2.95
CA GLU A 195 27.49 -1.13 -3.01
C GLU A 195 28.24 -2.40 -2.60
N ASN A 196 29.46 -2.26 -2.05
CA ASN A 196 30.27 -3.39 -1.63
C ASN A 196 29.62 -4.20 -0.49
N ASP A 197 28.92 -3.55 0.43
CA ASP A 197 28.28 -4.23 1.57
C ASP A 197 27.16 -5.16 1.10
N PHE A 198 26.35 -4.71 0.14
CA PHE A 198 25.32 -5.53 -0.49
C PHE A 198 25.93 -6.76 -1.16
N VAL A 199 27.01 -6.57 -1.93
CA VAL A 199 27.67 -7.68 -2.65
C VAL A 199 28.30 -8.66 -1.66
N ALA A 200 29.01 -8.17 -0.64
CA ALA A 200 29.64 -9.00 0.37
C ALA A 200 28.63 -9.84 1.16
N TYR A 201 27.42 -9.32 1.37
CA TYR A 201 26.34 -10.04 2.04
C TYR A 201 25.76 -11.18 1.19
N TYR A 202 25.47 -10.91 -0.09
CA TYR A 202 24.74 -11.85 -0.96
C TYR A 202 25.64 -12.78 -1.79
N GLU A 203 26.90 -12.44 -2.05
CA GLU A 203 27.83 -13.27 -2.82
C GLU A 203 28.05 -14.68 -2.23
N PRO A 204 28.22 -14.86 -0.91
CA PRO A 204 28.31 -16.20 -0.32
C PRO A 204 27.05 -17.04 -0.58
N MET A 205 25.87 -16.42 -0.57
CA MET A 205 24.60 -17.10 -0.80
C MET A 205 24.43 -17.56 -2.26
N ALA A 206 25.07 -16.87 -3.22
CA ALA A 206 25.10 -17.30 -4.62
C ALA A 206 25.99 -18.55 -4.83
N GLU A 207 27.02 -18.74 -4.00
CA GLU A 207 27.92 -19.89 -4.05
C GLU A 207 27.38 -21.11 -3.29
N GLN A 208 26.71 -20.85 -2.16
CA GLN A 208 26.21 -21.86 -1.23
C GLN A 208 24.71 -21.65 -0.98
N PRO A 209 23.83 -22.36 -1.72
CA PRO A 209 22.38 -22.21 -1.61
C PRO A 209 21.82 -22.43 -0.20
N GLU A 210 22.51 -23.20 0.64
CA GLU A 210 22.09 -23.45 2.03
C GLU A 210 22.11 -22.16 2.87
N LEU A 211 22.99 -21.20 2.56
CA LEU A 211 23.04 -19.92 3.25
C LEU A 211 21.82 -19.05 2.93
N ALA A 212 21.29 -19.14 1.71
CA ALA A 212 20.06 -18.44 1.33
C ALA A 212 18.84 -18.99 2.10
N GLN A 213 18.83 -20.29 2.42
CA GLN A 213 17.78 -20.91 3.25
C GLN A 213 17.88 -20.51 4.73
N GLN A 214 19.04 -20.03 5.18
CA GLN A 214 19.26 -19.52 6.54
C GLN A 214 19.00 -18.02 6.65
N ASP A 215 19.01 -17.29 5.52
CA ASP A 215 18.64 -15.88 5.48
C ASP A 215 17.17 -15.69 5.86
N LEU A 216 16.90 -14.75 6.77
CA LEU A 216 15.56 -14.56 7.34
C LEU A 216 14.54 -14.15 6.27
N VAL A 217 14.94 -13.28 5.33
CA VAL A 217 14.04 -12.75 4.32
C VAL A 217 13.80 -13.78 3.22
N ILE A 218 14.86 -14.35 2.65
CA ILE A 218 14.76 -15.33 1.57
C ILE A 218 14.04 -16.59 2.07
N ASN A 219 14.37 -17.11 3.25
CA ASN A 219 13.69 -18.27 3.82
C ASN A 219 12.18 -18.02 3.98
N LYS A 220 11.79 -16.87 4.54
CA LYS A 220 10.37 -16.53 4.71
C LYS A 220 9.63 -16.46 3.36
N VAL A 221 10.28 -15.91 2.33
CA VAL A 221 9.75 -15.88 0.96
C VAL A 221 9.63 -17.28 0.36
N MET A 222 10.64 -18.14 0.52
CA MET A 222 10.63 -19.50 0.00
C MET A 222 9.53 -20.36 0.64
N GLN A 223 9.16 -20.09 1.89
CA GLN A 223 8.03 -20.79 2.54
C GLN A 223 6.68 -20.45 1.93
N LEU A 224 6.57 -19.38 1.13
CA LEU A 224 5.34 -18.95 0.44
C LEU A 224 5.26 -19.46 -1.01
N TYR A 225 6.25 -20.24 -1.45
CA TYR A 225 6.32 -20.74 -2.83
C TYR A 225 5.09 -21.61 -3.17
N PRO A 226 4.53 -21.48 -4.39
CA PRO A 226 3.35 -22.23 -4.76
C PRO A 226 3.74 -23.70 -4.91
N GLN A 227 2.86 -24.60 -4.47
CA GLN A 227 3.07 -26.03 -4.60
C GLN A 227 2.61 -26.57 -5.96
N GLU A 228 1.72 -25.83 -6.62
CA GLU A 228 1.27 -26.15 -7.97
C GLU A 228 2.29 -25.66 -9.01
N GLN A 229 2.48 -26.42 -10.09
CA GLN A 229 3.29 -25.98 -11.23
C GLN A 229 2.38 -25.39 -12.30
N GLN A 230 2.12 -24.09 -12.21
CA GLN A 230 1.33 -23.35 -13.19
C GLN A 230 2.15 -22.24 -13.87
N PHE A 231 1.72 -21.84 -15.06
CA PHE A 231 2.26 -20.64 -15.69
C PHE A 231 1.88 -19.39 -14.90
N GLU A 232 2.71 -18.34 -14.99
CA GLU A 232 2.50 -17.05 -14.31
C GLU A 232 1.08 -16.51 -14.46
N GLN A 233 0.46 -16.64 -15.63
CA GLN A 233 -0.89 -16.12 -15.89
C GLN A 233 -1.99 -16.78 -15.04
N HIS A 234 -1.73 -17.96 -14.48
CA HIS A 234 -2.65 -18.64 -13.57
C HIS A 234 -2.54 -18.09 -12.15
N TYR A 235 -1.39 -17.53 -11.78
CA TYR A 235 -1.23 -16.75 -10.56
C TYR A 235 -1.76 -15.34 -10.84
N ARG A 236 -2.79 -14.91 -10.09
CA ARG A 236 -3.25 -13.53 -10.22
C ARG A 236 -2.11 -12.61 -9.80
N ASN A 237 -1.74 -11.67 -10.68
CA ASN A 237 -0.77 -10.63 -10.34
C ASN A 237 -1.18 -9.96 -9.03
N PRO A 238 -0.28 -9.82 -8.04
CA PRO A 238 -0.62 -9.19 -6.80
C PRO A 238 -0.91 -7.72 -7.06
N THR A 239 -2.18 -7.33 -7.00
CA THR A 239 -2.53 -5.89 -6.97
C THR A 239 -1.92 -5.24 -5.73
N PHE A 240 -1.85 -6.01 -4.63
CA PHE A 240 -1.05 -5.77 -3.40
C PHE A 240 -0.63 -7.09 -2.73
N LEU A 241 -1.53 -8.10 -2.70
CA LEU A 241 -1.34 -9.44 -2.08
C LEU A 241 -1.92 -10.58 -2.95
N GLY A 242 -2.38 -10.28 -4.17
CA GLY A 242 -3.30 -11.08 -5.02
C GLY A 242 -2.86 -12.48 -5.48
N TYR A 243 -1.71 -12.96 -5.02
CA TYR A 243 -1.05 -14.16 -5.52
C TYR A 243 -1.84 -15.47 -5.26
N ASN A 244 -2.36 -15.69 -4.05
CA ASN A 244 -2.89 -17.01 -3.67
C ASN A 244 -4.40 -17.20 -3.89
N VAL A 245 -5.10 -16.31 -4.59
CA VAL A 245 -6.56 -16.41 -4.77
C VAL A 245 -6.94 -17.53 -5.74
N GLY A 246 -6.10 -17.76 -6.77
CA GLY A 246 -6.33 -18.78 -7.80
C GLY A 246 -5.75 -20.17 -7.49
N VAL A 247 -4.91 -20.27 -6.46
CA VAL A 247 -4.21 -21.51 -6.10
C VAL A 247 -5.08 -22.31 -5.11
N LEU A 248 -5.24 -23.61 -5.37
CA LEU A 248 -6.04 -24.51 -4.51
C LEU A 248 -5.18 -25.23 -3.47
N GLN A 249 -3.86 -25.32 -3.70
CA GLN A 249 -2.89 -25.97 -2.82
C GLN A 249 -1.66 -25.09 -2.56
N GLY A 250 -1.28 -24.97 -1.30
CA GLY A 250 -0.11 -24.20 -0.90
C GLY A 250 0.42 -24.65 0.44
N THR A 251 1.50 -24.01 0.90
CA THR A 251 2.01 -24.22 2.25
C THR A 251 1.07 -23.58 3.28
N ASN A 252 1.17 -24.01 4.54
CA ASN A 252 0.42 -23.36 5.63
C ASN A 252 0.76 -21.86 5.76
N GLN A 253 2.00 -21.47 5.44
CA GLN A 253 2.44 -20.07 5.46
C GLN A 253 1.75 -19.22 4.40
N ALA A 254 1.39 -19.82 3.26
CA ALA A 254 0.67 -19.14 2.19
C ALA A 254 -0.81 -18.84 2.52
N LEU A 255 -1.36 -19.43 3.58
CA LEU A 255 -2.79 -19.33 3.90
C LEU A 255 -3.20 -17.91 4.30
N ALA A 256 -2.41 -17.23 5.14
CA ALA A 256 -2.67 -15.86 5.56
C ALA A 256 -2.68 -14.87 4.37
N PRO A 257 -1.64 -14.80 3.52
CA PRO A 257 -1.69 -13.95 2.32
C PRO A 257 -2.80 -14.36 1.35
N SER A 258 -3.19 -15.63 1.29
CA SER A 258 -4.32 -16.09 0.48
C SER A 258 -5.67 -15.55 0.96
N ILE A 259 -5.94 -15.66 2.26
CA ILE A 259 -7.15 -15.09 2.87
C ILE A 259 -7.16 -13.57 2.69
N ALA A 260 -6.03 -12.90 2.95
CA ALA A 260 -5.88 -11.46 2.78
C ALA A 260 -6.19 -11.02 1.34
N ALA A 261 -5.70 -11.77 0.36
CA ALA A 261 -5.97 -11.53 -1.04
C ALA A 261 -7.46 -11.69 -1.40
N CYS A 262 -8.12 -12.72 -0.87
CA CYS A 262 -9.56 -12.92 -1.07
C CYS A 262 -10.39 -11.81 -0.40
N LEU A 263 -10.04 -11.40 0.83
CA LEU A 263 -10.69 -10.29 1.52
C LEU A 263 -10.55 -8.99 0.72
N TYR A 264 -9.33 -8.71 0.26
CA TYR A 264 -9.05 -7.55 -0.59
C TYR A 264 -9.85 -7.59 -1.90
N SER A 265 -9.93 -8.73 -2.58
CA SER A 265 -10.74 -8.87 -3.79
C SER A 265 -12.25 -9.00 -3.53
N LYS A 266 -12.71 -8.91 -2.27
CA LYS A 266 -14.10 -9.14 -1.84
C LYS A 266 -14.65 -10.52 -2.24
N ASP A 267 -13.78 -11.51 -2.41
CA ASP A 267 -14.11 -12.89 -2.81
C ASP A 267 -14.38 -13.75 -1.57
N LEU A 268 -15.55 -13.51 -0.97
CA LEU A 268 -15.98 -14.20 0.26
C LEU A 268 -16.09 -15.73 0.12
N PRO A 269 -16.57 -16.31 -1.00
CA PRO A 269 -16.60 -17.77 -1.17
C PRO A 269 -15.21 -18.41 -1.04
N ASN A 270 -14.22 -17.88 -1.77
CA ASN A 270 -12.85 -18.41 -1.72
C ASN A 270 -12.17 -18.15 -0.37
N MET A 271 -12.46 -17.00 0.25
CA MET A 271 -12.01 -16.68 1.60
C MET A 271 -12.55 -17.68 2.62
N ALA A 272 -13.84 -18.00 2.59
CA ALA A 272 -14.49 -18.87 3.56
C ALA A 272 -13.90 -20.29 3.57
N GLN A 273 -13.61 -20.86 2.39
CA GLN A 273 -12.95 -22.17 2.28
C GLN A 273 -11.56 -22.19 2.95
N ARG A 274 -10.79 -21.11 2.76
CA ARG A 274 -9.47 -20.95 3.37
C ARG A 274 -9.56 -20.70 4.87
N ALA A 275 -10.56 -19.96 5.33
CA ALA A 275 -10.81 -19.73 6.74
C ALA A 275 -11.13 -21.04 7.50
N ILE A 276 -11.82 -22.01 6.87
CA ILE A 276 -12.06 -23.34 7.46
C ILE A 276 -10.73 -24.04 7.74
N GLN A 277 -9.80 -24.02 6.77
CA GLN A 277 -8.45 -24.57 6.96
C GLN A 277 -7.68 -23.80 8.03
N LEU A 278 -7.77 -22.46 8.05
CA LEU A 278 -7.08 -21.65 9.04
C LEU A 278 -7.56 -21.95 10.46
N LYS A 279 -8.86 -22.19 10.65
CA LYS A 279 -9.44 -22.54 11.96
C LYS A 279 -8.88 -23.86 12.51
N GLN A 280 -8.48 -24.79 11.65
CA GLN A 280 -7.83 -26.04 12.06
C GLN A 280 -6.40 -25.79 12.58
N LEU A 281 -5.71 -24.77 12.06
CA LEU A 281 -4.35 -24.41 12.46
C LEU A 281 -4.31 -23.43 13.64
N ARG A 282 -5.29 -22.52 13.71
CA ARG A 282 -5.40 -21.46 14.71
C ARG A 282 -6.87 -21.34 15.16
N PRO A 283 -7.22 -21.74 16.40
CA PRO A 283 -8.60 -21.71 16.88
C PRO A 283 -9.22 -20.30 16.90
N ALA A 284 -8.42 -19.28 17.21
CA ALA A 284 -8.86 -17.89 17.25
C ALA A 284 -8.52 -17.16 15.95
N LEU A 285 -9.53 -16.89 15.13
CA LEU A 285 -9.37 -16.17 13.87
C LEU A 285 -9.35 -14.65 14.08
N PRO A 286 -8.59 -13.90 13.26
CA PRO A 286 -8.59 -12.43 13.27
C PRO A 286 -9.97 -11.82 13.06
N LEU A 287 -10.22 -10.67 13.68
CA LEU A 287 -11.51 -9.99 13.62
C LEU A 287 -11.96 -9.68 12.18
N PRO A 288 -11.12 -9.16 11.27
CA PRO A 288 -11.52 -8.93 9.87
C PRO A 288 -12.03 -10.18 9.16
N VAL A 289 -11.43 -11.34 9.44
CA VAL A 289 -11.86 -12.64 8.90
C VAL A 289 -13.22 -13.03 9.47
N MET A 290 -13.43 -12.85 10.78
CA MET A 290 -14.69 -13.16 11.45
C MET A 290 -15.84 -12.26 10.97
N GLU A 291 -15.57 -10.96 10.73
CA GLU A 291 -16.53 -10.03 10.14
C GLU A 291 -16.89 -10.43 8.71
N ALA A 292 -15.90 -10.82 7.91
CA ALA A 292 -16.13 -11.31 6.55
C ALA A 292 -17.00 -12.58 6.51
N LEU A 293 -16.73 -13.53 7.42
CA LEU A 293 -17.54 -14.74 7.58
C LEU A 293 -18.96 -14.42 8.06
N SER A 294 -19.13 -13.44 8.96
CA SER A 294 -20.45 -12.97 9.41
C SER A 294 -21.25 -12.33 8.27
N ILE A 295 -20.59 -11.57 7.40
CA ILE A 295 -21.22 -11.03 6.18
C ILE A 295 -21.62 -12.18 5.24
N PHE A 296 -20.73 -13.16 5.04
CA PHE A 296 -20.94 -14.29 4.14
C PHE A 296 -22.07 -15.23 4.61
N SER A 297 -22.18 -15.49 5.92
CA SER A 297 -23.15 -16.42 6.51
C SER A 297 -24.60 -15.97 6.30
N ARG A 298 -24.85 -14.67 6.18
CA ARG A 298 -26.19 -14.11 5.90
C ARG A 298 -26.80 -14.61 4.60
N LYS A 299 -25.97 -14.92 3.59
CA LYS A 299 -26.41 -15.52 2.32
C LYS A 299 -26.12 -17.02 2.25
N ASN A 300 -25.20 -17.53 3.08
CA ASN A 300 -24.77 -18.92 3.07
C ASN A 300 -24.76 -19.49 4.50
N PRO A 301 -25.94 -19.77 5.11
CA PRO A 301 -26.03 -20.20 6.51
C PRO A 301 -25.25 -21.49 6.81
N GLY A 302 -25.01 -22.34 5.81
CA GLY A 302 -24.24 -23.58 5.98
C GLY A 302 -22.80 -23.38 6.49
N ILE A 303 -22.23 -22.18 6.33
CA ILE A 303 -20.90 -21.87 6.89
C ILE A 303 -20.90 -21.88 8.43
N LEU A 304 -22.06 -21.66 9.07
CA LEU A 304 -22.20 -21.67 10.53
C LEU A 304 -21.93 -23.06 11.14
N ASN A 305 -22.02 -24.14 10.36
CA ASN A 305 -21.61 -25.47 10.82
C ASN A 305 -20.11 -25.54 11.14
N TYR A 306 -19.30 -24.72 10.47
CA TYR A 306 -17.86 -24.61 10.70
C TYR A 306 -17.52 -23.48 11.70
N PHE A 307 -18.40 -22.47 11.80
CA PHE A 307 -18.24 -21.31 12.66
C PHE A 307 -19.51 -21.06 13.50
N PRO A 308 -19.85 -21.95 14.44
CA PRO A 308 -21.06 -21.83 15.24
C PRO A 308 -21.10 -20.56 16.09
N GLU A 309 -19.95 -20.02 16.46
CA GLU A 309 -19.81 -18.75 17.19
C GLU A 309 -20.33 -17.52 16.40
N LEU A 310 -20.53 -17.65 15.09
CA LEU A 310 -21.10 -16.60 14.25
C LEU A 310 -22.62 -16.70 14.12
N ASN A 311 -23.26 -17.70 14.75
CA ASN A 311 -24.71 -17.82 14.75
C ASN A 311 -25.33 -16.67 15.58
N PRO A 312 -26.19 -15.81 14.99
CA PRO A 312 -26.84 -14.73 15.74
C PRO A 312 -27.70 -15.20 16.90
N GLU A 313 -28.19 -16.44 16.86
CA GLU A 313 -29.01 -17.06 17.92
C GLU A 313 -28.17 -17.80 18.98
N ALA A 314 -26.84 -17.81 18.86
CA ALA A 314 -25.98 -18.40 19.86
C ALA A 314 -26.14 -17.68 21.21
N GLN A 315 -25.99 -18.41 22.32
CA GLN A 315 -26.05 -17.85 23.66
C GLN A 315 -25.00 -16.76 23.88
N PHE A 316 -23.83 -16.91 23.26
CA PHE A 316 -22.72 -15.95 23.28
C PHE A 316 -22.17 -15.78 21.85
N PRO A 317 -22.79 -14.93 21.02
CA PRO A 317 -22.32 -14.72 19.66
C PRO A 317 -21.00 -13.96 19.68
N HIS A 318 -20.14 -14.26 18.71
CA HIS A 318 -18.86 -13.58 18.56
C HIS A 318 -19.06 -12.08 18.28
N ALA A 319 -18.16 -11.23 18.78
CA ALA A 319 -18.23 -9.77 18.65
C ALA A 319 -18.38 -9.29 17.19
N ALA A 320 -17.80 -10.03 16.23
CA ALA A 320 -17.94 -9.75 14.80
C ALA A 320 -19.40 -9.66 14.33
N VAL A 321 -20.31 -10.47 14.89
CA VAL A 321 -21.74 -10.42 14.55
C VAL A 321 -22.34 -9.08 14.99
N ALA A 322 -22.02 -8.64 16.20
CA ALA A 322 -22.44 -7.35 16.73
C ALA A 322 -21.84 -6.19 15.92
N ASN A 323 -20.55 -6.24 15.57
CA ASN A 323 -19.90 -5.22 14.74
C ASN A 323 -20.61 -5.06 13.40
N VAL A 324 -20.84 -6.17 12.69
CA VAL A 324 -21.51 -6.13 11.38
C VAL A 324 -22.94 -5.59 11.53
N ASN A 325 -23.67 -5.96 12.58
CA ASN A 325 -25.02 -5.42 12.83
C ASN A 325 -24.98 -3.91 13.13
N ASN A 326 -24.09 -3.47 14.01
CA ASN A 326 -23.92 -2.09 14.40
C ASN A 326 -23.49 -1.21 13.21
N PHE A 327 -22.70 -1.75 12.28
CA PHE A 327 -22.35 -1.06 11.03
C PHE A 327 -23.59 -0.73 10.21
N PHE A 328 -24.49 -1.70 10.03
CA PHE A 328 -25.76 -1.45 9.32
C PHE A 328 -26.70 -0.52 10.08
N ILE A 329 -26.76 -0.62 11.41
CA ILE A 329 -27.54 0.31 12.25
C ILE A 329 -27.03 1.74 12.07
N THR A 330 -25.71 1.95 12.04
CA THR A 330 -25.10 3.27 11.83
C THR A 330 -25.54 3.86 10.48
N ILE A 331 -25.53 3.05 9.41
CA ILE A 331 -26.02 3.46 8.09
C ILE A 331 -27.52 3.79 8.14
N GLN A 332 -28.33 2.94 8.79
CA GLN A 332 -29.77 3.16 8.90
C GLN A 332 -30.09 4.46 9.65
N ASN A 333 -29.43 4.72 10.78
CA ASN A 333 -29.61 5.94 11.55
C ASN A 333 -29.25 7.18 10.73
N HIS A 334 -28.14 7.15 9.99
CA HIS A 334 -27.76 8.26 9.10
C HIS A 334 -28.87 8.57 8.07
N PHE A 335 -29.43 7.56 7.42
CA PHE A 335 -30.49 7.76 6.44
C PHE A 335 -31.82 8.16 7.07
N GLU A 336 -32.15 7.63 8.24
CA GLU A 336 -33.33 8.02 8.99
C GLU A 336 -33.28 9.50 9.39
N GLU A 337 -32.13 9.98 9.87
CA GLU A 337 -31.88 11.39 10.17
C GLU A 337 -31.86 12.26 8.91
N LYS A 338 -31.16 11.83 7.85
CA LYS A 338 -31.06 12.54 6.55
C LYS A 338 -32.44 12.82 5.94
N TYR A 339 -33.40 11.93 6.14
CA TYR A 339 -34.78 12.11 5.67
C TYR A 339 -35.78 12.49 6.77
N ASN A 340 -35.30 12.95 7.94
CA ASN A 340 -36.13 13.42 9.04
C ASN A 340 -37.26 12.44 9.44
N HIS A 341 -36.93 11.16 9.58
CA HIS A 341 -37.84 10.07 9.91
C HIS A 341 -39.04 9.90 8.95
N ALA A 342 -38.92 10.34 7.69
CA ALA A 342 -39.98 10.14 6.70
C ALA A 342 -40.34 8.65 6.53
N PRO A 343 -41.63 8.28 6.41
CA PRO A 343 -42.04 6.87 6.39
C PRO A 343 -41.45 6.04 5.23
N ASP A 344 -40.98 6.71 4.16
CA ASP A 344 -40.34 6.12 3.00
C ASP A 344 -38.79 6.13 3.06
N TRP A 345 -38.17 6.54 4.18
CA TRP A 345 -36.71 6.69 4.32
C TRP A 345 -35.94 5.41 3.93
N ARG A 346 -36.49 4.23 4.25
CA ARG A 346 -35.88 2.93 3.90
C ARG A 346 -35.85 2.67 2.39
N GLN A 347 -36.89 3.10 1.67
CA GLN A 347 -36.95 2.97 0.22
C GLN A 347 -35.93 3.89 -0.45
N ARG A 348 -35.82 5.12 0.06
CA ARG A 348 -34.82 6.11 -0.40
C ARG A 348 -33.40 5.64 -0.13
N MET A 349 -33.11 5.15 1.08
CA MET A 349 -31.83 4.51 1.43
C MET A 349 -31.48 3.39 0.45
N ALA A 350 -32.41 2.47 0.19
CA ALA A 350 -32.16 1.36 -0.74
C ALA A 350 -31.90 1.85 -2.18
N GLN A 351 -32.49 2.97 -2.59
CA GLN A 351 -32.24 3.59 -3.89
C GLN A 351 -30.88 4.28 -3.95
N GLU A 352 -30.47 5.03 -2.91
CA GLU A 352 -29.17 5.69 -2.88
C GLU A 352 -28.03 4.68 -2.77
N LEU A 353 -28.14 3.67 -1.91
CA LEU A 353 -27.11 2.63 -1.75
C LEU A 353 -26.90 1.77 -3.00
N LYS A 354 -27.87 1.71 -3.94
CA LYS A 354 -27.66 1.09 -5.26
C LYS A 354 -26.58 1.81 -6.07
N ASN A 355 -26.42 3.11 -5.86
CA ASN A 355 -25.38 3.92 -6.51
C ASN A 355 -24.05 3.92 -5.75
N GLY A 356 -23.98 3.18 -4.63
CA GLY A 356 -22.84 3.12 -3.71
C GLY A 356 -23.00 4.05 -2.51
N ILE A 357 -21.99 4.03 -1.64
CA ILE A 357 -21.91 4.92 -0.48
C ILE A 357 -21.28 6.25 -0.90
N ASP A 358 -22.00 7.35 -0.64
CA ASP A 358 -21.55 8.72 -0.92
C ASP A 358 -20.37 9.17 -0.03
N SER A 359 -19.79 10.34 -0.33
CA SER A 359 -18.61 10.86 0.38
C SER A 359 -18.89 11.15 1.85
N ASP A 360 -20.05 11.70 2.16
CA ASP A 360 -20.38 12.23 3.48
C ASP A 360 -20.63 11.05 4.44
N LEU A 361 -21.40 10.06 3.98
CA LEU A 361 -21.58 8.80 4.71
C LEU A 361 -20.25 8.04 4.84
N ARG A 362 -19.38 8.07 3.84
CA ARG A 362 -18.06 7.42 3.95
C ARG A 362 -17.20 8.08 5.02
N GLU A 363 -17.13 9.41 5.06
CA GLU A 363 -16.35 10.15 6.05
C GLU A 363 -16.89 9.92 7.47
N LEU A 364 -18.22 9.91 7.63
CA LEU A 364 -18.88 9.53 8.88
C LEU A 364 -18.46 8.13 9.34
N LEU A 365 -18.52 7.15 8.44
CA LEU A 365 -18.18 5.76 8.77
C LEU A 365 -16.67 5.58 9.02
N LEU A 366 -15.80 6.32 8.34
CA LEU A 366 -14.35 6.20 8.48
C LEU A 366 -13.89 6.43 9.93
N LYS A 367 -14.55 7.33 10.66
CA LYS A 367 -14.17 7.69 12.03
C LYS A 367 -14.25 6.49 13.00
N ASP A 368 -15.32 5.72 12.92
CA ASP A 368 -15.63 4.66 13.89
C ASP A 368 -15.36 3.25 13.33
N TRP A 369 -15.23 3.12 12.01
CA TRP A 369 -15.14 1.81 11.35
C TRP A 369 -13.84 1.57 10.57
N LYS A 370 -12.86 2.50 10.62
CA LYS A 370 -11.50 2.23 10.12
C LYS A 370 -10.91 1.02 10.86
N GLY A 371 -10.22 0.13 10.13
CA GLY A 371 -9.73 -1.15 10.68
C GLY A 371 -10.70 -2.32 10.54
N HIS A 372 -12.00 -2.06 10.36
CA HIS A 372 -13.01 -3.10 10.22
C HIS A 372 -13.21 -3.54 8.77
N TYR A 373 -13.42 -4.84 8.56
CA TYR A 373 -13.64 -5.38 7.22
C TYR A 373 -14.98 -4.94 6.64
N CYS A 374 -16.01 -4.73 7.46
CA CYS A 374 -17.31 -4.22 6.98
C CYS A 374 -17.16 -2.85 6.28
N TYR A 375 -16.38 -1.93 6.85
CA TYR A 375 -16.09 -0.64 6.24
C TYR A 375 -15.40 -0.82 4.89
N TYR A 376 -14.33 -1.62 4.85
CA TYR A 376 -13.63 -1.93 3.61
C TYR A 376 -14.57 -2.54 2.54
N TYR A 377 -15.35 -3.54 2.92
CA TYR A 377 -16.22 -4.29 2.01
C TYR A 377 -17.30 -3.41 1.37
N TYR A 378 -17.90 -2.49 2.13
CA TYR A 378 -19.01 -1.66 1.63
C TYR A 378 -18.58 -0.28 1.13
N CYS A 379 -17.54 0.33 1.71
CA CYS A 379 -17.16 1.73 1.43
C CYS A 379 -15.97 1.83 0.48
N GLU A 380 -14.99 0.94 0.63
CA GLU A 380 -13.75 0.97 -0.15
C GLU A 380 -13.93 0.13 -1.41
N ASN A 381 -14.40 0.76 -2.48
CA ASN A 381 -14.38 0.11 -3.79
C ASN A 381 -13.02 0.28 -4.43
N ILE A 382 -12.33 -0.84 -4.64
CA ILE A 382 -11.33 -0.93 -5.69
C ILE A 382 -12.09 -0.80 -7.00
N LYS A 383 -12.46 0.42 -7.41
CA LYS A 383 -12.92 0.62 -8.77
C LYS A 383 -11.73 0.21 -9.64
N PRO A 384 -11.84 -0.83 -10.49
CA PRO A 384 -10.87 -0.94 -11.56
C PRO A 384 -10.94 0.41 -12.27
N LYS A 385 -9.80 1.06 -12.51
CA LYS A 385 -9.76 2.17 -13.45
C LYS A 385 -10.42 1.61 -14.71
N GLN A 386 -11.68 1.97 -14.96
CA GLN A 386 -12.26 1.80 -16.27
C GLN A 386 -11.22 2.43 -17.18
N ASN A 387 -10.74 1.67 -18.16
CA ASN A 387 -10.05 2.27 -19.28
C ASN A 387 -10.94 3.43 -19.71
N THR A 388 -10.54 4.65 -19.35
CA THR A 388 -11.05 5.84 -19.98
C THR A 388 -10.81 5.52 -21.44
N GLN A 389 -11.89 5.28 -22.17
CA GLN A 389 -11.83 5.08 -23.60
C GLN A 389 -11.05 6.28 -24.11
N LYS A 390 -9.76 6.09 -24.40
CA LYS A 390 -9.09 6.91 -25.39
C LYS A 390 -9.95 6.68 -26.60
N GLU A 391 -10.72 7.71 -26.96
CA GLU A 391 -11.37 7.80 -28.25
C GLU A 391 -10.42 7.17 -29.25
N LYS A 392 -10.90 6.13 -29.92
CA LYS A 392 -10.26 5.65 -31.13
C LYS A 392 -10.21 6.86 -32.05
N SER A 393 -9.08 7.55 -32.08
CA SER A 393 -8.69 8.33 -33.23
C SER A 393 -8.58 7.31 -34.35
N GLU A 394 -9.67 7.18 -35.11
CA GLU A 394 -9.64 6.65 -36.46
C GLU A 394 -8.50 7.37 -37.19
N VAL A 395 -7.46 6.62 -37.51
CA VAL A 395 -6.51 7.02 -38.54
C VAL A 395 -6.42 5.82 -39.48
N ASN A 396 -6.76 6.14 -40.74
CA ASN A 396 -6.67 5.30 -41.93
C ASN A 396 -5.34 4.56 -42.05
#